data_AF-X0XUZ6-F1
#
_entry.id   AF-X0XUZ6-F1
#
_cell.length_a   1.000
_cell.length_b   1.000
_cell.length_c   1.000
_cell.angle_alpha   90.00
_cell.angle_beta   90.00
_cell.angle_gamma   90.00
#
_symmetry.space_group_name_H-M   'P 1'
#
loop_
_entity.id
_entity.type
_entity.pdbx_description
1 polymer ?
#
loop_
_entity_poly.entity_id
_entity_poly.type
_entity_poly.pdbx_seq_one_letter_code
_entity_poly.pdbx_strand_id
1 'polypeptide(L)' 'MTEAVKGLKKNEAMELIETVRRMMHGEVVGDGLGDIEALQGVAKFPVRVKCALLAWMALKDALQSPYRQR' A
#
# COMPACT_ATOMS: atom_id res chain seq x y z
N MET A 1 4.45 3.58 -5.53
CA MET A 1 4.35 3.71 -4.05
C MET A 1 4.92 5.04 -3.60
N THR A 2 6.22 5.30 -3.77
CA THR A 2 6.88 6.52 -3.27
C THR A 2 6.24 7.81 -3.76
N GLU A 3 5.84 7.85 -5.03
CA GLU A 3 5.12 9.00 -5.61
C GLU A 3 3.73 9.18 -4.99
N ALA A 4 2.99 8.09 -4.82
CA ALA A 4 1.63 8.10 -4.25
C ALA A 4 1.58 8.52 -2.78
N VAL A 5 2.66 8.33 -2.01
CA VAL A 5 2.73 8.68 -0.58
C VAL A 5 3.42 10.02 -0.33
N LYS A 6 4.03 10.63 -1.35
CA LYS A 6 4.78 11.87 -1.21
C LYS A 6 3.82 13.03 -0.90
N GLY A 7 4.08 13.73 0.20
CA GLY A 7 3.26 14.88 0.62
C GLY A 7 1.98 14.52 1.39
N LEU A 8 1.67 13.23 1.53
CA LEU A 8 0.56 12.77 2.37
C LEU A 8 0.91 12.90 3.86
N LYS A 9 -0.11 13.18 4.68
CA LYS A 9 0.00 13.05 6.13
C LYS A 9 0.04 11.57 6.50
N LYS A 10 0.58 11.29 7.70
CA LYS A 10 0.66 9.93 8.26
C LYS A 10 -0.67 9.17 8.16
N ASN A 11 -1.79 9.80 8.52
CA ASN A 11 -3.10 9.14 8.50
C ASN A 11 -3.54 8.79 7.07
N GLU A 12 -3.36 9.71 6.12
CA GLU A 12 -3.69 9.50 4.70
C GLU A 12 -2.83 8.39 4.09
N ALA A 13 -1.53 8.36 4.42
CA ALA A 13 -0.64 7.30 3.99
C ALA A 13 -1.06 5.92 4.57
N MET A 14 -1.50 5.88 5.83
CA MET A 14 -2.01 4.66 6.47
C MET A 14 -3.30 4.16 5.83
N GLU A 15 -4.24 5.06 5.51
CA GLU A 15 -5.48 4.72 4.79
C GLU A 15 -5.18 4.19 3.38
N LEU A 16 -4.23 4.81 2.67
CA LEU A 16 -3.78 4.34 1.37
C LEU A 16 -3.16 2.95 1.46
N ILE A 17 -2.29 2.70 2.44
CA ILE A 17 -1.68 1.37 2.67
C ILE A 17 -2.75 0.30 2.86
N GLU A 18 -3.76 0.55 3.69
CA GLU A 18 -4.84 -0.41 3.94
C GLU A 18 -5.69 -0.62 2.68
N THR A 19 -5.94 0.44 1.92
CA THR A 19 -6.68 0.34 0.66
C THR A 19 -5.94 -0.53 -0.35
N VAL A 20 -4.64 -0.31 -0.54
CA VAL A 20 -3.81 -1.15 -1.42
C VAL A 20 -3.74 -2.59 -0.92
N ARG A 21 -3.66 -2.81 0.40
CA ARG A 21 -3.68 -4.16 0.98
C ARG A 21 -4.98 -4.89 0.65
N ARG A 22 -6.13 -4.26 0.85
CA ARG A 22 -7.45 -4.82 0.53
C ARG A 22 -7.58 -5.13 -0.96
N MET A 23 -7.15 -4.20 -1.81
CA MET A 23 -7.12 -4.39 -3.27
C MET A 23 -6.28 -5.60 -3.68
N MET A 24 -5.09 -5.78 -3.10
CA MET A 24 -4.20 -6.92 -3.39
C MET A 24 -4.75 -8.26 -2.90
N HIS A 25 -5.68 -8.24 -1.95
CA HIS A 25 -6.42 -9.42 -1.48
C HIS A 25 -7.72 -9.66 -2.26
N GLY A 26 -8.01 -8.86 -3.30
CA GLY A 26 -9.16 -9.03 -4.17
C GLY A 26 -10.45 -8.39 -3.65
N GLU A 27 -10.37 -7.54 -2.62
CA GLU A 27 -11.53 -6.77 -2.17
C GLU A 27 -11.84 -5.62 -3.14
N VAL A 28 -13.12 -5.28 -3.26
CA VAL A 28 -13.57 -4.10 -4.01
C VAL A 28 -13.20 -2.86 -3.20
N VAL A 29 -12.33 -2.04 -3.79
CA VAL A 29 -11.94 -0.72 -3.27
C VAL A 29 -12.52 0.35 -4.20
N GLY A 30 -12.71 1.56 -3.68
CA GLY A 30 -13.22 2.68 -4.47
C GLY A 30 -12.26 3.10 -5.58
N ASP A 31 -12.81 3.78 -6.59
CA ASP A 31 -12.05 4.30 -7.74
C ASP A 31 -11.17 5.50 -7.33
N GLY A 32 -10.15 5.79 -8.14
CA GLY A 32 -9.27 6.96 -7.97
C GLY A 32 -7.91 6.65 -7.35
N LEU A 33 -7.43 5.40 -7.43
CA LEU A 33 -6.09 5.02 -6.94
C LEU A 33 -4.98 5.28 -7.98
N GLY A 34 -5.33 5.85 -9.14
CA GLY A 34 -4.41 6.20 -10.22
C GLY A 34 -3.61 4.98 -10.69
N ASP A 35 -2.29 5.14 -10.81
CA ASP A 35 -1.39 4.07 -11.30
C ASP A 35 -1.42 2.80 -10.44
N ILE A 36 -1.92 2.87 -9.21
CA ILE A 36 -2.03 1.70 -8.33
C ILE A 36 -3.16 0.76 -8.80
N GLU A 37 -4.20 1.27 -9.47
CA GLU A 37 -5.29 0.43 -10.01
C GLU A 37 -4.78 -0.57 -11.05
N ALA A 38 -3.74 -0.22 -11.80
CA ALA A 38 -3.10 -1.13 -12.74
C ALA A 38 -2.57 -2.41 -12.05
N LEU A 39 -2.31 -2.35 -10.75
CA LEU A 39 -1.85 -3.49 -9.95
C LEU A 39 -3.00 -4.36 -9.41
N GLN A 40 -4.27 -3.99 -9.61
CA GLN A 40 -5.43 -4.79 -9.16
C GLN A 40 -5.41 -6.22 -9.72
N GLY A 41 -4.87 -6.42 -10.93
CA GLY A 41 -4.68 -7.74 -11.53
C GLY A 41 -3.76 -8.67 -10.74
N VAL A 42 -2.87 -8.13 -9.90
CA VAL A 42 -1.95 -8.92 -9.05
C VAL A 42 -2.71 -9.77 -8.03
N ALA A 43 -3.91 -9.35 -7.61
CA ALA A 43 -4.76 -10.11 -6.69
C ALA A 43 -5.10 -11.52 -7.22
N LYS A 44 -5.09 -11.72 -8.53
CA LYS A 44 -5.31 -13.04 -9.18
C LYS A 44 -4.12 -13.99 -9.06
N PHE A 45 -2.96 -13.50 -8.60
CA PHE A 45 -1.71 -14.25 -8.51
C PHE A 45 -1.18 -14.22 -7.07
N PRO A 46 -1.62 -15.13 -6.18
CA PRO A 46 -1.23 -15.14 -4.77
C PRO A 46 0.29 -15.10 -4.52
N VAL A 47 1.06 -15.71 -5.42
CA VAL A 47 2.53 -15.71 -5.37
C VAL A 47 3.16 -14.33 -5.61
N ARG A 48 2.45 -13.41 -6.28
CA ARG A 48 2.90 -12.04 -6.60
C ARG A 48 2.41 -11.00 -5.61
N VAL A 49 1.36 -11.29 -4.84
CA VAL A 49 0.78 -10.39 -3.82
C VAL A 49 1.82 -9.95 -2.80
N LYS A 50 2.63 -10.88 -2.28
CA LYS A 50 3.69 -10.54 -1.30
C LYS A 50 4.72 -9.56 -1.86
N CYS A 51 5.15 -9.75 -3.11
CA CYS A 51 6.10 -8.84 -3.75
C CYS A 51 5.51 -7.44 -3.98
N ALA A 52 4.24 -7.36 -4.38
CA ALA A 52 3.56 -6.09 -4.57
C ALA A 52 3.34 -5.33 -3.26
N LEU A 53 3.10 -6.05 -2.15
CA LEU A 53 2.87 -5.45 -0.82
C LEU A 53 4.15 -5.13 -0.05
N LEU A 54 5.32 -5.66 -0.43
CA LEU A 54 6.56 -5.53 0.34
C LEU A 54 6.89 -4.08 0.73
N ALA A 55 6.87 -3.18 -0.26
CA ALA A 55 7.17 -1.77 -0.04
C ALA A 55 6.13 -1.06 0.86
N TRP A 56 4.86 -1.45 0.76
CA TRP A 56 3.77 -0.89 1.56
C TRP A 56 3.79 -1.37 3.00
N MET A 57 4.14 -2.63 3.24
CA MET A 57 4.30 -3.16 4.60
C MET A 57 5.52 -2.55 5.28
N ALA A 58 6.63 -2.37 4.57
CA ALA A 58 7.80 -1.65 5.09
C ALA A 58 7.45 -0.21 5.49
N LEU A 59 6.65 0.50 4.68
CA LEU A 59 6.18 1.84 5.02
C LEU A 59 5.26 1.83 6.24
N LYS A 60 4.33 0.87 6.32
CA LYS A 60 3.43 0.71 7.47
C LYS A 60 4.22 0.54 8.77
N ASP A 61 5.19 -0.37 8.75
CA ASP A 61 6.05 -0.65 9.89
C ASP A 61 6.85 0.60 10.27
N ALA A 62 7.38 1.36 9.29
CA ALA A 62 8.09 2.62 9.55
C ALA A 62 7.19 3.71 10.16
N LEU A 63 5.91 3.79 9.77
CA LEU A 63 4.96 4.77 10.31
C LEU A 63 4.43 4.37 11.70
N GLN A 64 4.34 3.07 11.99
CA GLN A 64 3.87 2.54 13.27
C GLN A 64 4.99 2.40 14.31
N SER A 65 6.20 2.09 13.86
CA SER A 65 7.32 1.87 14.74
C SER A 65 7.87 3.18 15.30
N PRO A 66 8.12 3.26 16.62
CA PRO A 66 8.84 4.38 17.21
C PRO A 66 10.35 4.27 16.95
N TYR A 67 10.79 3.75 15.79
CA TYR A 67 12.20 3.52 15.50
C TYR A 67 12.94 4.85 15.47
N ARG A 68 13.46 5.17 16.65
CA ARG A 68 14.45 6.18 16.98
C ARG A 68 15.53 6.12 15.91
N GLN A 69 15.70 7.25 15.25
CA GLN A 69 16.89 7.59 14.48
C GLN A 69 18.12 7.10 15.26
N ARG A 70 18.84 6.13 14.69
CA ARG A 70 20.25 5.95 15.00
C ARG A 70 21.04 6.81 14.02
#